data_AF-A0A317JA01-F1
#
_entry.id   AF-A0A317JA01-F1
#
_cell.length_a   1.000
_cell.length_b   1.000
_cell.length_c   1.000
_cell.angle_alpha   90.00
_cell.angle_beta   90.00
_cell.angle_gamma   90.00
#
_symmetry.space_group_name_H-M   'P 1'
#
loop_
_entity.id
_entity.type
_entity.pdbx_description
1 polymer ?
#
loop_
_entity_poly.entity_id
_entity_poly.type
_entity_poly.pdbx_seq_one_letter_code
_entity_poly.pdbx_strand_id
1 'polypeptide(L)'
;MLEECLTQLVENLALEDALSKENKLYILKLHKELIITFRELDPGCTFFATIGVCPLNKREEVFIYLMKANLLGQGTGGSVIGLDRDEKFLTLCLSLPYDMKYKVFKDALEDFTNYLDFWKKELSCYQ
;
A
#
# COMPACT_ATOMS: atom_id res chain seq x y z
N MET A 1 -8.43 5.12 -16.57
CA MET A 1 -8.60 3.89 -15.77
C MET A 1 -8.35 4.12 -14.28
N LEU A 2 -7.11 4.37 -13.81
CA LEU A 2 -6.86 4.63 -12.38
C LEU A 2 -7.63 5.87 -11.88
N GLU A 3 -7.57 6.97 -12.63
CA GLU A 3 -8.30 8.20 -12.32
C GLU A 3 -9.81 7.95 -12.20
N GLU A 4 -10.40 7.20 -13.14
CA GLU A 4 -11.82 6.81 -13.08
C GLU A 4 -12.16 5.97 -11.84
N CYS A 5 -11.31 5.00 -11.48
CA CYS A 5 -11.52 4.19 -10.28
C CYS A 5 -11.43 5.03 -9.00
N LEU A 6 -10.49 5.98 -8.95
CA LEU A 6 -10.33 6.89 -7.80
C LEU A 6 -11.51 7.87 -7.70
N THR A 7 -11.99 8.41 -8.82
CA THR A 7 -13.20 9.26 -8.83
C THR A 7 -14.42 8.49 -8.31
N GLN A 8 -14.66 7.28 -8.82
CA GLN A 8 -15.76 6.43 -8.33
C GLN A 8 -15.61 6.07 -6.84
N LEU A 9 -14.38 5.85 -6.36
CA LEU A 9 -14.11 5.60 -4.95
C LEU A 9 -14.49 6.79 -4.07
N VAL A 10 -14.07 8.00 -4.46
CA VAL A 10 -14.35 9.22 -3.71
C VAL A 10 -15.84 9.51 -3.65
N GLU A 11 -16.55 9.36 -4.77
CA GLU A 11 -18.00 9.53 -4.85
C GLU A 11 -18.75 8.51 -3.99
N ASN A 12 -18.35 7.23 -4.05
CA ASN A 12 -19.04 6.16 -3.32
C ASN A 12 -18.81 6.21 -1.79
N LEU A 13 -17.68 6.76 -1.35
CA LEU A 13 -17.29 6.80 0.06
C LEU A 13 -17.40 8.19 0.69
N ALA A 14 -17.85 9.21 -0.06
CA ALA A 14 -17.89 10.62 0.36
C ALA A 14 -16.54 11.09 0.95
N LEU A 15 -15.46 10.83 0.21
CA LEU A 15 -14.06 11.07 0.63
C LEU A 15 -13.43 12.27 -0.11
N GLU A 16 -14.21 13.30 -0.43
CA GLU A 16 -13.78 14.38 -1.34
C GLU A 16 -12.49 15.09 -0.89
N ASP A 17 -12.31 15.27 0.43
CA ASP A 17 -11.13 15.94 1.00
C ASP A 17 -9.94 14.99 1.24
N ALA A 18 -10.12 13.69 1.07
CA ALA A 18 -9.11 12.67 1.39
C ALA A 18 -8.16 12.38 0.22
N LEU A 19 -8.56 12.70 -1.02
CA LEU A 19 -7.79 12.42 -2.23
C LEU A 19 -7.10 13.70 -2.73
N SER A 20 -5.78 13.69 -2.80
CA SER A 20 -4.99 14.74 -3.45
C SER A 20 -4.24 14.19 -4.67
N LYS A 21 -4.04 15.04 -5.68
CA LYS A 21 -3.26 14.72 -6.88
C LYS A 21 -2.03 15.61 -6.94
N GLU A 22 -0.87 14.99 -7.01
CA GLU A 22 0.43 15.66 -7.16
C GLU A 22 1.14 15.09 -8.40
N ASN A 23 1.16 15.85 -9.49
CA ASN A 23 1.67 15.42 -10.80
C ASN A 23 0.98 14.12 -11.30
N LYS A 24 1.73 13.01 -11.33
CA LYS A 24 1.28 11.66 -11.75
C LYS A 24 1.07 10.72 -10.55
N LEU A 25 0.96 11.28 -9.35
CA LEU A 25 0.72 10.55 -8.11
C LEU A 25 -0.63 10.98 -7.53
N TYR A 26 -1.41 10.01 -7.09
CA TYR A 26 -2.59 10.26 -6.28
C TYR A 26 -2.29 9.83 -4.85
N ILE A 27 -2.76 10.59 -3.87
CA ILE A 27 -2.53 10.32 -2.45
C ILE A 27 -3.89 10.27 -1.78
N LEU A 28 -4.24 9.12 -1.22
CA LEU A 28 -5.45 8.94 -0.42
C LEU A 28 -5.05 8.89 1.06
N LYS A 29 -5.65 9.79 1.84
CA LYS A 29 -5.48 9.85 3.30
C LYS A 29 -6.73 9.29 3.97
N LEU A 30 -6.63 8.08 4.49
CA LEU A 30 -7.70 7.46 5.26
C LEU A 30 -7.52 7.76 6.76
N HIS A 31 -8.57 7.54 7.56
CA HIS A 31 -8.49 7.62 9.01
C HIS A 31 -7.34 6.75 9.57
N LYS A 32 -6.77 7.14 10.74
CA LYS A 32 -5.63 6.48 11.40
C LYS A 32 -4.26 6.65 10.70
N GLU A 33 -4.02 7.77 10.05
CA GLU A 33 -2.74 8.09 9.39
C GLU A 33 -2.34 7.05 8.32
N LEU A 34 -3.33 6.40 7.70
CA LEU A 34 -3.11 5.52 6.57
C LEU A 34 -3.03 6.37 5.31
N ILE A 35 -1.82 6.50 4.79
CA ILE A 35 -1.53 7.25 3.57
C ILE A 35 -1.17 6.24 2.49
N ILE A 36 -1.96 6.22 1.42
CA ILE A 36 -1.77 5.32 0.28
C ILE A 36 -1.51 6.18 -0.95
N THR A 37 -0.40 5.91 -1.61
CA THR A 37 -0.01 6.55 -2.86
C THR A 37 -0.34 5.62 -4.03
N PHE A 38 -1.00 6.16 -5.04
CA PHE A 38 -1.31 5.47 -6.28
C PHE A 38 -0.49 6.06 -7.42
N ARG A 39 0.00 5.19 -8.29
CA ARG A 39 0.73 5.59 -9.50
C ARG A 39 0.28 4.74 -10.67
N GLU A 40 0.05 5.38 -11.82
CA GLU A 40 -0.16 4.67 -13.07
C GLU A 40 1.13 3.96 -13.53
N LEU A 41 0.97 2.74 -13.98
CA LEU A 41 1.99 1.98 -14.69
C LEU A 41 1.60 1.89 -16.16
N ASP A 42 2.60 1.68 -17.02
CA ASP A 42 2.38 1.37 -18.43
C ASP A 42 2.75 -0.11 -18.69
N PRO A 43 1.78 -1.06 -18.62
CA PRO A 43 0.37 -0.92 -18.25
C PRO A 43 0.08 -1.20 -16.76
N GLY A 44 -0.96 -0.57 -16.20
CA GLY A 44 -1.54 -0.92 -14.89
C GLY A 44 -1.54 0.22 -13.88
N CYS A 45 -1.56 -0.13 -12.59
CA CYS A 45 -1.30 0.83 -11.52
C CYS A 45 -0.63 0.16 -10.32
N THR A 46 -0.12 0.96 -9.40
CA THR A 46 0.45 0.51 -8.13
C THR A 46 -0.18 1.22 -6.97
N PHE A 47 -0.35 0.47 -5.87
CA PHE A 47 -0.60 1.01 -4.54
C PHE A 47 0.72 0.96 -3.78
N PHE A 48 1.03 2.01 -3.04
CA PHE A 48 2.26 2.11 -2.28
C PHE A 48 1.98 2.79 -0.95
N ALA A 49 2.49 2.23 0.14
CA ALA A 49 2.42 2.84 1.45
C ALA A 49 3.65 2.50 2.29
N THR A 50 4.02 3.39 3.21
CA THR A 50 5.02 3.10 4.23
C THR A 50 4.37 2.33 5.38
N ILE A 51 4.96 1.19 5.75
CA ILE A 51 4.51 0.36 6.87
C ILE A 51 5.31 0.60 8.16
N GLY A 52 6.47 1.24 8.09
CA GLY A 52 7.24 1.62 9.28
C GLY A 52 8.65 2.08 8.95
N VAL A 53 9.38 2.56 9.96
CA VAL A 53 10.82 2.78 9.85
C VAL A 53 11.55 1.43 9.79
N CYS A 54 12.67 1.40 9.08
CA CYS A 54 13.56 0.25 9.08
C CYS A 54 14.12 0.04 10.50
N PRO A 55 14.00 -1.16 11.09
CA PRO A 55 14.40 -1.40 12.47
C PRO A 55 15.92 -1.29 12.63
N LEU A 56 16.35 -0.60 13.69
CA LEU A 56 17.77 -0.49 14.05
C LEU A 56 18.29 -1.74 14.79
N ASN A 57 17.42 -2.38 15.57
CA ASN A 57 17.71 -3.58 16.34
C ASN A 57 17.07 -4.81 15.69
N LYS A 58 17.68 -5.99 15.85
CA LYS A 58 17.15 -7.27 15.31
C LYS A 58 16.81 -7.24 13.81
N ARG A 59 17.50 -6.41 13.04
CA ARG A 59 17.23 -6.17 11.61
C ARG A 59 17.15 -7.46 10.80
N GLU A 60 18.07 -8.40 11.03
CA GLU A 60 18.08 -9.70 10.35
C GLU A 60 16.84 -10.55 10.67
N GLU A 61 16.43 -10.61 11.94
CA GLU A 61 15.25 -11.36 12.38
C GLU A 61 13.99 -10.80 11.73
N VAL A 62 13.84 -9.47 11.75
CA VAL A 62 12.71 -8.79 11.10
C VAL A 62 12.73 -9.04 9.59
N PHE A 63 13.88 -8.94 8.93
CA PHE A 63 13.97 -9.17 7.49
C PHE A 63 13.61 -10.61 7.11
N ILE A 64 14.04 -11.60 7.88
CA ILE A 64 13.63 -12.99 7.67
C ILE A 64 12.11 -13.13 7.85
N TYR A 65 11.53 -12.48 8.85
CA TYR A 65 10.08 -12.50 9.07
C TYR A 65 9.30 -11.86 7.91
N LEU A 66 9.74 -10.70 7.42
CA LEU A 66 9.13 -10.02 6.28
C LEU A 66 9.29 -10.79 4.97
N MET A 67 10.44 -11.42 4.74
CA MET A 67 10.65 -12.30 3.58
C MET A 67 9.74 -13.52 3.62
N LYS A 68 9.48 -14.10 4.80
CA LYS A 68 8.49 -15.18 4.96
C LYS A 68 7.09 -14.70 4.65
N ALA A 69 6.71 -13.49 5.04
CA ALA A 69 5.42 -12.91 4.69
C ALA A 69 5.28 -12.69 3.17
N ASN A 70 6.34 -12.24 2.51
CA ASN A 70 6.39 -12.07 1.06
C ASN A 70 6.34 -13.40 0.29
N LEU A 71 6.64 -14.53 0.93
CA LEU A 71 6.66 -15.82 0.27
C LEU A 71 5.28 -16.13 -0.32
N LEU A 72 5.21 -16.14 -1.66
CA LEU A 72 3.97 -16.31 -2.44
C LEU A 72 2.87 -15.28 -2.11
N GLY A 73 3.21 -14.15 -1.49
CA GLY A 73 2.27 -13.09 -1.10
C GLY A 73 1.26 -13.49 -0.03
N GLN A 74 1.44 -14.61 0.68
CA GLN A 74 0.46 -15.12 1.64
C GLN A 74 0.31 -14.22 2.86
N GLY A 75 1.41 -13.64 3.35
CA GLY A 75 1.41 -12.72 4.49
C GLY A 75 1.07 -11.27 4.14
N THR A 76 0.82 -10.97 2.87
CA THR A 76 0.71 -9.60 2.35
C THR A 76 -0.48 -9.38 1.42
N GLY A 77 -1.33 -10.40 1.21
CA GLY A 77 -2.48 -10.32 0.33
C GLY A 77 -2.11 -10.10 -1.14
N GLY A 78 -1.00 -10.69 -1.58
CA GLY A 78 -0.45 -10.47 -2.92
C GLY A 78 0.37 -9.18 -3.08
N SER A 79 0.45 -8.34 -2.04
CA SER A 79 1.38 -7.21 -2.00
C SER A 79 2.82 -7.67 -1.74
N VAL A 80 3.78 -6.76 -1.84
CA VAL A 80 5.20 -7.01 -1.56
C VAL A 80 5.69 -6.02 -0.52
N ILE A 81 6.33 -6.53 0.53
CA ILE A 81 7.06 -5.72 1.50
C ILE A 81 8.48 -5.47 0.97
N GLY A 82 8.89 -4.21 0.93
CA GLY A 82 10.22 -3.82 0.48
C GLY A 82 10.82 -2.71 1.32
N LEU A 83 12.00 -2.23 0.91
CA LEU A 83 12.64 -1.03 1.44
C LEU A 83 12.46 0.13 0.47
N ASP A 84 12.38 1.34 1.00
CA ASP A 84 12.52 2.54 0.19
C ASP A 84 13.96 2.71 -0.33
N ARG A 85 14.17 3.69 -1.21
CA ARG A 85 15.48 3.88 -1.89
C ARG A 85 16.63 4.16 -0.94
N ASP A 86 16.35 4.80 0.19
CA ASP A 86 17.37 5.15 1.19
C ASP A 86 17.51 4.08 2.29
N GLU A 87 16.78 2.96 2.18
CA GLU A 87 16.70 1.88 3.17
C GLU A 87 16.25 2.34 4.58
N LYS A 88 15.55 3.47 4.67
CA LYS A 88 15.07 4.06 5.92
C LYS A 88 13.68 3.59 6.30
N PHE A 89 12.88 3.19 5.32
CA PHE A 89 11.48 2.84 5.53
C PHE A 89 11.15 1.50 4.91
N LEU A 90 10.37 0.72 5.64
CA LEU A 90 9.68 -0.45 5.13
C LEU A 90 8.42 -0.01 4.40
N THR A 91 8.14 -0.65 3.28
CA THR A 91 7.08 -0.28 2.34
C THR A 91 6.21 -1.49 2.02
N LEU A 92 4.94 -1.26 1.69
CA LEU A 92 4.03 -2.24 1.12
C LEU A 92 3.61 -1.76 -0.27
N CYS A 93 3.74 -2.61 -1.27
CA CYS A 93 3.46 -2.28 -2.66
C CYS A 93 2.58 -3.36 -3.30
N LEU A 94 1.53 -2.96 -4.01
CA LEU A 94 0.68 -3.85 -4.79
C LEU A 94 0.62 -3.36 -6.22
N SER A 95 0.89 -4.22 -7.19
CA SER A 95 0.73 -3.93 -8.62
C SER A 95 -0.57 -4.55 -9.12
N LEU A 96 -1.38 -3.77 -9.82
CA LEU A 96 -2.63 -4.21 -10.41
C LEU A 96 -2.60 -4.07 -11.94
N PRO A 97 -3.19 -5.02 -12.68
CA PRO A 97 -3.23 -4.99 -14.14
C PRO A 97 -4.11 -3.85 -14.66
N TYR A 98 -3.86 -3.38 -15.88
CA TYR A 98 -4.60 -2.25 -16.46
C TYR A 98 -6.08 -2.53 -16.70
N ASP A 99 -6.43 -3.73 -17.15
CA ASP A 99 -7.81 -4.10 -17.50
C ASP A 99 -8.58 -4.65 -16.30
N MET A 100 -8.66 -3.86 -15.22
CA MET A 100 -9.40 -4.22 -14.02
C MET A 100 -10.71 -3.46 -13.92
N LYS A 101 -11.75 -4.15 -13.45
CA LYS A 101 -13.04 -3.52 -13.14
C LYS A 101 -12.94 -2.79 -11.80
N TYR A 102 -13.72 -1.71 -11.64
CA TYR A 102 -13.78 -0.94 -10.39
C TYR A 102 -13.98 -1.81 -9.14
N LYS A 103 -14.84 -2.84 -9.21
CA LYS A 103 -15.04 -3.77 -8.09
C LYS A 103 -13.72 -4.44 -7.66
N VAL A 104 -12.91 -4.91 -8.61
CA VAL A 104 -11.62 -5.55 -8.31
C VAL A 104 -10.65 -4.54 -7.69
N PHE A 105 -10.62 -3.31 -8.19
CA PHE A 105 -9.82 -2.23 -7.61
C PHE A 105 -10.23 -1.93 -6.16
N LYS A 106 -11.53 -1.84 -5.89
CA LYS A 106 -12.08 -1.56 -4.57
C LYS A 106 -11.76 -2.70 -3.59
N ASP A 107 -12.03 -3.94 -3.99
CA ASP A 107 -11.74 -5.13 -3.17
C ASP A 107 -10.22 -5.20 -2.85
N ALA A 108 -9.37 -4.94 -3.85
CA ALA A 108 -7.92 -4.90 -3.66
C ALA A 108 -7.47 -3.76 -2.71
N LEU A 109 -8.13 -2.59 -2.75
CA LEU A 109 -7.82 -1.48 -1.85
C LEU A 109 -8.23 -1.78 -0.40
N GLU A 110 -9.37 -2.43 -0.20
CA GLU A 110 -9.83 -2.87 1.12
C GLU A 110 -8.83 -3.87 1.72
N ASP A 111 -8.45 -4.90 0.97
CA ASP A 111 -7.45 -5.87 1.38
C ASP A 111 -6.09 -5.20 1.66
N PHE A 112 -5.62 -4.34 0.75
CA PHE A 112 -4.37 -3.61 0.92
C PHE A 112 -4.36 -2.78 2.21
N THR A 113 -5.47 -2.10 2.52
CA THR A 113 -5.60 -1.29 3.74
C THR A 113 -5.57 -2.15 5.00
N ASN A 114 -6.18 -3.35 4.97
CA ASN A 114 -6.13 -4.30 6.07
C ASN A 114 -4.70 -4.79 6.34
N TYR A 115 -3.96 -5.18 5.29
CA TYR A 115 -2.56 -5.58 5.43
C TYR A 115 -1.66 -4.41 5.86
N LEU A 116 -1.90 -3.20 5.36
CA LEU A 116 -1.20 -2.00 5.79
C LEU A 116 -1.38 -1.73 7.28
N ASP A 117 -2.61 -1.77 7.80
CA ASP A 117 -2.89 -1.58 9.23
C ASP A 117 -2.28 -2.69 10.08
N PHE A 118 -2.37 -3.95 9.64
CA PHE A 118 -1.72 -5.08 10.30
C PHE A 118 -0.21 -4.89 10.43
N TRP A 119 0.48 -4.63 9.31
CA TRP A 119 1.95 -4.53 9.30
C TRP A 119 2.46 -3.31 10.05
N LYS A 120 1.75 -2.17 10.01
CA LYS A 120 2.07 -1.00 10.84
C LYS A 120 2.04 -1.33 12.34
N LYS A 121 1.02 -2.09 12.78
CA LYS A 121 0.91 -2.53 14.18
C LYS A 121 1.97 -3.55 14.54
N GLU A 122 2.17 -4.56 13.71
CA GLU A 122 3.15 -5.62 13.95
C GLU A 122 4.57 -5.05 14.08
N LEU A 123 4.96 -4.11 13.20
CA LEU A 123 6.28 -3.50 13.21
C LEU A 123 6.52 -2.53 14.38
N SER A 124 5.46 -2.02 15.01
CA SER A 124 5.60 -1.16 16.20
C SER A 124 6.26 -1.88 17.38
N CYS A 125 6.23 -3.22 17.40
CA CYS A 125 6.92 -4.05 18.39
C CYS A 125 8.46 -4.10 18.21
N TYR A 126 8.97 -3.61 17.08
CA TYR A 126 10.38 -3.69 16.69
C TYR A 126 11.07 -2.32 16.56
N GLN A 127 10.39 -1.25 16.94
CA GLN A 127 10.90 0.13 16.98
C GLN A 127 11.43 0.47 18.37
#